data_AF-G4TQK1-F1
#
_entry.id   AF-G4TQK1-F1
#
_cell.length_a   1.000
_cell.length_b   1.000
_cell.length_c   1.000
_cell.angle_alpha   90.00
_cell.angle_beta   90.00
_cell.angle_gamma   90.00
#
_symmetry.space_group_name_H-M   'P 1'
#
loop_
_entity.id
_entity.type
_entity.pdbx_description
1 polymer ?
#
loop_
_entity_poly.entity_id
_entity_poly.type
_entity_poly.pdbx_seq_one_letter_code
_entity_poly.pdbx_strand_id
1 'polypeptide(L)'
;MATHILGRMLGRTPYTDKWHLTNDLCTIRDKITNQKQFALYANRAWQLRGKHEGSGRIRSRELLKLARQLKDRLNQCPLDSSLACHNTCKEIIKEEFQHLNALKLRSTAEQTKDEGDERAAIDQDLEALERLIQQMTSANQATPLRELIIRSMDDVTLQPIRITERYTQYSEVVRHLRKHHDIEEAEIWVRRENQHTWTKSGYRWFPVDNPEPIGDCTLDFISAKHRALYVVVLVDQGGDEFPVALDIKRQGTSEECCTPRCGNLENHLEAVWPTRDVRFAYKIDAPNDDSVAILGRVFDTSSLIKYTHQLCFKCWPRP
;
A
#
# COMPACT_ATOMS: atom_id res chain seq x y z
N MET A 1 -11.50 49.93 26.07
CA MET A 1 -12.15 49.22 24.95
C MET A 1 -11.20 48.17 24.41
N ALA A 2 -11.19 46.99 25.06
CA ALA A 2 -10.31 45.89 24.72
C ALA A 2 -11.14 44.61 24.73
N THR A 3 -11.18 43.90 23.59
CA THR A 3 -11.16 42.42 23.44
C THR A 3 -11.72 42.04 22.07
N HIS A 4 -10.83 41.72 21.12
CA HIS A 4 -11.13 40.81 20.01
C HIS A 4 -9.88 39.98 19.68
N ILE A 5 -9.54 39.09 20.61
CA ILE A 5 -8.71 37.92 20.34
C ILE A 5 -9.42 36.77 21.05
N LEU A 6 -10.01 35.85 20.27
CA LEU A 6 -10.24 34.42 20.58
C LEU A 6 -11.32 33.88 19.65
N GLY A 7 -10.91 33.31 18.52
CA GLY A 7 -11.82 32.74 17.54
C GLY A 7 -11.16 31.70 16.63
N ARG A 8 -10.17 30.94 17.11
CA ARG A 8 -9.64 29.74 16.42
C ARG A 8 -9.14 28.71 17.44
N MET A 9 -10.07 28.05 18.12
CA MET A 9 -9.86 26.71 18.66
C MET A 9 -11.06 25.85 18.24
N LEU A 10 -11.18 25.59 16.94
CA LEU A 10 -12.07 24.54 16.45
C LEU A 10 -11.40 23.20 16.74
N GLY A 11 -11.93 22.50 17.74
CA GLY A 11 -11.52 21.14 18.08
C GLY A 11 -11.69 20.21 16.89
N ARG A 12 -10.68 19.37 16.66
CA ARG A 12 -10.74 18.26 15.69
C ARG A 12 -11.96 17.40 15.99
N THR A 13 -12.75 17.10 14.96
CA THR A 13 -13.99 16.36 15.11
C THR A 13 -13.70 14.88 15.46
N PRO A 14 -14.50 14.22 16.32
CA PRO A 14 -14.30 12.82 16.73
C PRO A 14 -14.21 11.80 15.58
N TYR A 15 -14.70 12.18 14.39
CA TYR A 15 -14.65 11.38 13.18
C TYR A 15 -13.24 11.30 12.58
N THR A 16 -12.47 12.39 12.62
CA THR A 16 -11.09 12.43 12.12
C THR A 16 -10.16 11.54 12.95
N ASP A 17 -10.28 11.58 14.29
CA ASP A 17 -9.47 10.75 15.18
C ASP A 17 -9.75 9.24 15.01
N LYS A 18 -11.00 8.85 14.66
CA LYS A 18 -11.34 7.46 14.34
C LYS A 18 -10.56 6.99 13.11
N TRP A 19 -10.64 7.76 12.04
CA TRP A 19 -10.00 7.40 10.78
C TRP A 19 -8.48 7.30 10.94
N HIS A 20 -7.86 8.25 11.64
CA HIS A 20 -6.44 8.20 11.96
C HIS A 20 -6.05 6.99 12.81
N LEU A 21 -6.85 6.62 13.82
CA LEU A 21 -6.59 5.44 14.62
C LEU A 21 -6.66 4.16 13.77
N THR A 22 -7.67 4.03 12.91
CA THR A 22 -7.76 2.90 11.96
C THR A 22 -6.52 2.85 11.07
N ASN A 23 -6.15 3.98 10.48
CA ASN A 23 -5.03 4.07 9.56
C ASN A 23 -3.70 3.69 10.23
N ASP A 24 -3.45 4.20 11.44
CA ASP A 24 -2.23 3.89 12.18
C ASP A 24 -2.18 2.41 12.58
N LEU A 25 -3.30 1.82 13.02
CA LEU A 25 -3.37 0.38 13.35
C LEU A 25 -3.16 -0.51 12.11
N CYS A 26 -3.76 -0.18 10.97
CA CYS A 26 -3.52 -0.91 9.71
C CYS A 26 -2.06 -0.80 9.29
N THR A 27 -1.49 0.40 9.36
CA THR A 27 -0.07 0.63 9.00
C THR A 27 0.87 -0.21 9.86
N ILE A 28 0.60 -0.34 11.17
CA ILE A 28 1.40 -1.18 12.06
C ILE A 28 1.27 -2.65 11.68
N ARG A 29 0.03 -3.14 11.51
CA ARG A 29 -0.25 -4.54 11.14
C ARG A 29 0.57 -4.96 9.94
N ASP A 30 0.63 -4.13 8.91
CA ASP A 30 1.26 -4.50 7.65
C ASP A 30 2.81 -4.46 7.71
N LYS A 31 3.40 -4.02 8.83
CA LYS A 31 4.85 -3.84 9.00
C LYS A 31 5.54 -4.84 9.93
N ILE A 32 4.80 -5.60 10.73
CA ILE A 32 5.35 -6.44 11.80
C ILE A 32 5.14 -7.94 11.55
N THR A 33 5.98 -8.76 12.18
CA THR A 33 5.81 -10.21 12.20
C THR A 33 4.87 -10.70 13.30
N ASN A 34 4.65 -9.90 14.35
CA ASN A 34 3.86 -10.23 15.54
C ASN A 34 2.35 -10.01 15.33
N GLN A 35 1.80 -10.68 14.32
CA GLN A 35 0.44 -10.46 13.84
C GLN A 35 -0.62 -10.79 14.90
N LYS A 36 -0.47 -11.91 15.61
CA LYS A 36 -1.44 -12.35 16.62
C LYS A 36 -1.38 -11.47 17.86
N GLN A 37 -0.18 -11.15 18.34
CA GLN A 37 0.00 -10.27 19.49
C GLN A 37 -0.56 -8.87 19.19
N PHE A 38 -0.29 -8.32 18.01
CA PHE A 38 -0.83 -7.03 17.61
C PHE A 38 -2.35 -7.05 17.42
N ALA A 39 -2.93 -8.16 16.95
CA ALA A 39 -4.39 -8.28 16.85
C ALA A 39 -5.08 -8.14 18.23
N LEU A 40 -4.47 -8.64 19.30
CA LEU A 40 -4.97 -8.42 20.67
C LEU A 40 -4.92 -6.95 21.07
N TYR A 41 -3.80 -6.27 20.79
CA TYR A 41 -3.66 -4.83 21.01
C TYR A 41 -4.74 -4.04 20.26
N ALA A 42 -4.91 -4.30 18.96
CA ALA A 42 -5.89 -3.62 18.13
C ALA A 42 -7.32 -3.87 18.63
N ASN A 43 -7.68 -5.13 18.91
CA ASN A 43 -8.99 -5.50 19.45
C ASN A 43 -9.27 -4.77 20.77
N ARG A 44 -8.26 -4.66 21.64
CA ARG A 44 -8.40 -3.95 22.90
C ARG A 44 -8.61 -2.45 22.70
N ALA A 45 -7.86 -1.82 21.80
CA ALA A 45 -8.05 -0.42 21.45
C ALA A 45 -9.47 -0.16 20.93
N TRP A 46 -10.01 -1.09 20.12
CA TRP A 46 -11.39 -1.03 19.65
C TRP A 46 -12.42 -1.20 20.78
N GLN A 47 -12.21 -2.13 21.71
CA GLN A 47 -13.10 -2.31 22.87
C GLN A 47 -13.14 -1.07 23.75
N LEU A 48 -11.98 -0.45 24.02
CA LEU A 48 -11.89 0.77 24.82
C LEU A 48 -12.57 1.96 24.14
N ARG A 49 -12.58 1.98 22.79
CA ARG A 49 -13.29 2.98 21.99
C ARG A 49 -14.80 2.73 21.92
N GLY A 50 -15.23 1.47 21.82
CA GLY A 50 -16.60 1.05 21.51
C GLY A 50 -17.58 1.04 22.69
N LYS A 51 -17.10 1.14 23.94
CA LYS A 51 -17.99 1.23 25.11
C LYS A 51 -18.70 2.60 25.16
N HIS A 52 -19.86 2.66 24.51
CA HIS A 52 -20.84 3.74 24.62
C HIS A 52 -21.41 3.81 26.04
N GLU A 53 -21.63 5.05 26.51
CA GLU A 53 -22.44 5.42 27.69
C GLU A 53 -21.89 5.03 29.08
N GLY A 54 -20.98 5.87 29.60
CA GLY A 54 -20.59 5.86 31.01
C GLY A 54 -19.39 6.76 31.27
N SER A 55 -19.25 7.22 32.52
CA SER A 55 -18.21 8.14 33.06
C SER A 55 -16.75 7.69 32.93
N GLY A 56 -16.46 6.66 32.14
CA GLY A 56 -15.13 6.08 31.89
C GLY A 56 -14.76 6.05 30.40
N ARG A 57 -15.09 7.11 29.66
CA ARG A 57 -14.74 7.25 28.23
C ARG A 57 -13.27 7.62 28.11
N ILE A 58 -12.43 6.67 27.70
CA ILE A 58 -11.07 6.98 27.24
C ILE A 58 -11.21 7.81 25.97
N ARG A 59 -10.59 8.98 25.93
CA ARG A 59 -10.74 9.89 24.80
C ARG A 59 -10.08 9.24 23.58
N SER A 60 -10.71 9.28 22.40
CA SER A 60 -10.11 8.77 21.15
C SER A 60 -8.69 9.30 20.92
N ARG A 61 -8.41 10.52 21.40
CA ARG A 61 -7.09 11.15 21.37
C ARG A 61 -6.02 10.41 22.20
N GLU A 62 -6.38 9.79 23.32
CA GLU A 62 -5.46 9.00 24.16
C GLU A 62 -5.12 7.67 23.48
N LEU A 63 -6.13 6.98 22.95
CA LEU A 63 -5.93 5.77 22.14
C LEU A 63 -5.10 6.05 20.89
N LEU A 64 -5.36 7.16 20.21
CA LEU A 64 -4.59 7.59 19.05
C LEU A 64 -3.14 7.93 19.44
N LYS A 65 -2.91 8.50 20.62
CA LYS A 65 -1.56 8.77 21.13
C LYS A 65 -0.79 7.47 21.36
N LEU A 66 -1.40 6.49 22.02
CA LEU A 66 -0.76 5.17 22.23
C LEU A 66 -0.49 4.46 20.91
N ALA A 67 -1.44 4.44 19.98
CA ALA A 67 -1.24 3.84 18.65
C ALA A 67 -0.09 4.52 17.89
N ARG A 68 0.04 5.85 17.97
CA ARG A 68 1.18 6.58 17.37
C ARG A 68 2.50 6.27 18.06
N GLN A 69 2.53 6.22 19.39
CA GLN A 69 3.73 5.83 20.13
C GLN A 69 4.19 4.42 19.74
N LEU A 70 3.26 3.46 19.68
CA LEU A 70 3.55 2.12 19.19
C LEU A 70 4.10 2.15 17.76
N LYS A 71 3.47 2.89 16.85
CA LYS A 71 3.92 3.06 15.47
C LYS A 71 5.34 3.64 15.40
N ASP A 72 5.61 4.70 16.14
CA ASP A 72 6.90 5.39 16.14
C ASP A 72 8.01 4.51 16.69
N ARG A 73 7.74 3.77 17.78
CA ARG A 73 8.68 2.80 18.37
C ARG A 73 8.95 1.63 17.42
N LEU A 74 7.91 1.09 16.78
CA LEU A 74 8.08 0.01 15.81
C LEU A 74 8.80 0.46 14.53
N ASN A 75 8.63 1.71 14.10
CA ASN A 75 9.39 2.26 12.97
C ASN A 75 10.89 2.42 13.27
N GLN A 76 11.30 2.39 14.54
CA GLN A 76 12.71 2.38 14.93
C GLN A 76 13.33 0.98 14.90
N CYS A 77 12.51 -0.07 14.81
CA CYS A 77 13.00 -1.44 14.68
C CYS A 77 13.57 -1.67 13.28
N PRO A 78 14.66 -2.46 13.14
CA PRO A 78 15.10 -2.96 11.85
C PRO A 78 13.95 -3.71 11.19
N LEU A 79 13.63 -3.42 9.92
CA LEU A 79 12.49 -4.06 9.26
C LEU A 79 12.74 -5.54 8.89
N ASP A 80 13.85 -6.18 9.27
CA ASP A 80 14.16 -7.54 8.81
C ASP A 80 13.29 -8.64 9.47
N SER A 81 13.14 -9.77 8.79
CA SER A 81 12.40 -10.95 9.30
C SER A 81 13.21 -11.77 10.32
N SER A 82 14.20 -11.15 10.98
CA SER A 82 15.07 -11.87 11.92
C SER A 82 14.36 -12.15 13.25
N LEU A 83 14.82 -13.20 13.93
CA LEU A 83 14.36 -13.50 15.29
C LEU A 83 14.66 -12.35 16.27
N ALA A 84 15.73 -11.59 16.03
CA ALA A 84 16.09 -10.42 16.83
C ALA A 84 15.09 -9.27 16.66
N CYS A 85 14.71 -8.95 15.42
CA CYS A 85 13.66 -7.97 15.13
C CYS A 85 12.34 -8.41 15.73
N HIS A 86 11.93 -9.66 15.51
CA HIS A 86 10.71 -10.21 16.07
C HIS A 86 10.65 -10.05 17.60
N ASN A 87 11.72 -10.42 18.31
CA ASN A 87 11.78 -10.28 19.76
C ASN A 87 11.71 -8.81 20.22
N THR A 88 12.33 -7.90 19.47
CA THR A 88 12.26 -6.46 19.78
C THR A 88 10.83 -5.93 19.61
N CYS A 89 10.19 -6.25 18.48
CA CYS A 89 8.79 -5.89 18.22
C CYS A 89 7.85 -6.48 19.28
N LYS A 90 8.08 -7.74 19.67
CA LYS A 90 7.32 -8.43 20.72
C LYS A 90 7.33 -7.67 22.05
N GLU A 91 8.51 -7.25 22.52
CA GLU A 91 8.61 -6.50 23.79
C GLU A 91 7.95 -5.12 23.68
N ILE A 92 8.12 -4.41 22.55
CA ILE A 92 7.46 -3.11 22.34
C ILE A 92 5.93 -3.26 22.37
N ILE A 93 5.37 -4.24 21.65
CA ILE A 93 3.91 -4.46 21.62
C ILE A 93 3.39 -4.83 23.01
N LYS A 94 4.15 -5.64 23.75
CA LYS A 94 3.79 -6.06 25.11
C LYS A 94 3.72 -4.88 26.07
N GLU A 95 4.73 -4.03 26.09
CA GLU A 95 4.72 -2.83 26.93
C GLU A 95 3.54 -1.91 26.60
N GLU A 96 3.26 -1.67 25.32
CA GLU A 96 2.13 -0.83 24.93
C GLU A 96 0.78 -1.49 25.21
N PHE A 97 0.69 -2.83 25.14
CA PHE A 97 -0.51 -3.56 25.53
C PHE A 97 -0.78 -3.47 27.04
N GLN A 98 0.27 -3.52 27.86
CA GLN A 98 0.17 -3.27 29.31
C GLN A 98 -0.29 -1.85 29.60
N HIS A 99 0.28 -0.84 28.91
CA HIS A 99 -0.19 0.55 29.01
C HIS A 99 -1.66 0.69 28.63
N LEU A 100 -2.07 0.05 27.53
CA LEU A 100 -3.45 0.06 27.05
C LEU A 100 -4.41 -0.59 28.06
N ASN A 101 -4.00 -1.68 28.70
CA ASN A 101 -4.78 -2.34 29.74
C ASN A 101 -4.88 -1.51 31.03
N ALA A 102 -3.84 -0.74 31.37
CA ALA A 102 -3.85 0.15 32.54
C ALA A 102 -4.82 1.34 32.39
N LEU A 103 -5.22 1.72 31.18
CA LEU A 103 -6.15 2.84 30.96
C LEU A 103 -7.55 2.64 31.57
N LYS A 104 -7.92 1.41 31.95
CA LYS A 104 -9.18 1.13 32.64
C LYS A 104 -8.97 0.10 33.72
N LEU A 105 -9.40 0.42 34.95
CA LEU A 105 -9.45 -0.54 36.06
C LEU A 105 -10.23 -1.79 35.64
N ARG A 106 -9.57 -2.95 35.73
CA ARG A 106 -10.12 -4.27 35.44
C ARG A 106 -10.08 -5.12 36.70
N SER A 107 -10.92 -6.15 36.75
CA SER A 107 -10.80 -7.17 37.78
C SER A 107 -9.50 -7.98 37.58
N THR A 108 -8.99 -8.56 38.66
CA THR A 108 -7.82 -9.45 38.61
C THR A 108 -8.05 -10.64 37.66
N ALA A 109 -9.25 -11.21 37.65
CA ALA A 109 -9.62 -12.29 36.75
C ALA A 109 -9.54 -11.89 35.26
N GLU A 110 -9.94 -10.66 34.93
CA GLU A 110 -9.82 -10.14 33.58
C GLU A 110 -8.38 -9.87 33.16
N GLN A 111 -7.55 -9.37 34.07
CA GLN A 111 -6.12 -9.14 33.82
C GLN A 111 -5.38 -10.46 33.55
N THR A 112 -5.63 -11.48 34.37
CA THR A 112 -5.04 -12.81 34.19
C THR A 112 -5.46 -13.44 32.85
N LYS A 113 -6.70 -13.22 32.41
CA LYS A 113 -7.13 -13.67 31.09
C LYS A 113 -6.37 -12.97 29.97
N ASP A 114 -6.22 -11.64 30.02
CA ASP A 114 -5.50 -10.90 28.98
C ASP A 114 -4.02 -11.34 28.90
N GLU A 115 -3.37 -11.57 30.05
CA GLU A 115 -1.99 -12.07 30.11
C GLU A 115 -1.85 -13.47 29.51
N GLY A 116 -2.85 -14.33 29.74
CA GLY A 116 -2.93 -15.66 29.12
C GLY A 116 -3.13 -15.60 27.62
N ASP A 117 -4.07 -14.78 27.15
CA ASP A 117 -4.35 -14.57 25.73
C ASP A 117 -3.11 -13.98 25.01
N GLU A 118 -2.42 -13.02 25.64
CA GLU A 118 -1.18 -12.43 25.12
C GLU A 118 -0.07 -13.47 25.00
N ARG A 119 0.16 -14.28 26.03
CA ARG A 119 1.19 -15.33 26.00
C ARG A 119 0.94 -16.33 24.88
N ALA A 120 -0.31 -16.78 24.74
CA ALA A 120 -0.69 -17.69 23.67
C ALA A 120 -0.50 -17.07 22.28
N ALA A 121 -0.78 -15.78 22.11
CA ALA A 121 -0.55 -15.08 20.85
C ALA A 121 0.94 -14.93 20.52
N ILE A 122 1.78 -14.65 21.52
CA ILE A 122 3.24 -14.61 21.37
C ILE A 122 3.77 -15.97 20.93
N ASP A 123 3.34 -17.06 21.58
CA ASP A 123 3.78 -18.41 21.26
C ASP A 123 3.40 -18.78 19.82
N GLN A 124 2.18 -18.45 19.39
CA GLN A 124 1.74 -18.66 18.00
C GLN A 124 2.53 -17.86 16.97
N ASP A 125 2.85 -16.60 17.27
CA ASP A 125 3.65 -15.74 16.39
C ASP A 125 5.10 -16.27 16.27
N LEU A 126 5.66 -16.79 17.37
CA LEU A 126 6.98 -17.42 17.38
C LEU A 126 6.97 -18.72 16.56
N GLU A 127 6.02 -19.62 16.78
CA GLU A 127 5.87 -20.86 16.01
C GLU A 127 5.67 -20.60 14.51
N ALA A 128 4.96 -19.53 14.15
CA ALA A 128 4.77 -19.14 12.76
C ALA A 128 6.09 -18.65 12.13
N LEU A 129 6.86 -17.84 12.87
CA LEU A 129 8.16 -17.38 12.41
C LEU A 129 9.17 -18.52 12.29
N GLU A 130 9.22 -19.43 13.26
CA GLU A 130 10.10 -20.60 13.22
C GLU A 130 9.76 -21.52 12.05
N ARG A 131 8.47 -21.75 11.78
CA ARG A 131 8.04 -22.48 10.58
C ARG A 131 8.47 -21.79 9.29
N LEU A 132 8.36 -20.46 9.21
CA LEU A 132 8.83 -19.69 8.07
C LEU A 132 10.35 -19.86 7.88
N ILE A 133 11.14 -19.70 8.95
CA ILE A 133 12.60 -19.89 8.93
C ILE A 133 12.96 -21.31 8.52
N GLN A 134 12.27 -22.32 9.05
CA GLN A 134 12.50 -23.72 8.70
C GLN A 134 12.15 -24.02 7.24
N GLN A 135 11.06 -23.46 6.72
CA GLN A 135 10.68 -23.55 5.31
C GLN A 135 11.71 -22.87 4.40
N MET A 136 12.19 -21.68 4.76
CA MET A 136 13.27 -21.01 4.03
C MET A 136 14.54 -21.85 4.05
N THR A 137 14.91 -22.42 5.20
CA THR A 137 16.12 -23.25 5.34
C THR A 137 16.01 -24.56 4.54
N SER A 138 14.81 -25.13 4.45
CA SER A 138 14.56 -26.36 3.69
C SER A 138 14.48 -26.10 2.17
N ALA A 139 13.90 -24.97 1.76
CA ALA A 139 13.87 -24.51 0.37
C ALA A 139 15.25 -24.05 -0.13
N ASN A 140 16.18 -23.73 0.78
CA ASN A 140 17.51 -23.29 0.46
C ASN A 140 18.45 -24.38 -0.12
N GLN A 141 18.04 -25.65 -0.15
CA GLN A 141 18.91 -26.77 -0.53
C GLN A 141 18.93 -27.19 -2.01
N ALA A 142 18.16 -26.59 -2.94
CA ALA A 142 18.23 -27.04 -4.34
C ALA A 142 17.99 -26.01 -5.45
N THR A 143 17.58 -24.77 -5.15
CA THR A 143 17.20 -23.82 -6.21
C THR A 143 18.25 -22.73 -6.37
N PRO A 144 18.84 -22.53 -7.57
CA PRO A 144 19.73 -21.39 -7.81
C PRO A 144 18.99 -20.10 -7.44
N LEU A 145 19.71 -19.16 -6.80
CA LEU A 145 19.23 -17.82 -6.49
C LEU A 145 18.69 -17.20 -7.78
N ARG A 146 17.35 -17.13 -7.92
CA ARG A 146 16.74 -16.43 -9.05
C ARG A 146 16.81 -14.95 -8.72
N GLU A 147 17.56 -14.21 -9.53
CA GLU A 147 17.58 -12.75 -9.50
C GLU A 147 16.15 -12.25 -9.73
N LEU A 148 15.65 -11.42 -8.82
CA LEU A 148 14.37 -10.75 -8.93
C LEU A 148 14.62 -9.38 -9.57
N ILE A 149 13.99 -9.12 -10.71
CA ILE A 149 14.12 -7.86 -11.44
C ILE A 149 12.83 -7.07 -11.24
N ILE A 150 12.92 -5.87 -10.66
CA ILE A 150 11.77 -5.00 -10.42
C ILE A 150 11.96 -3.65 -11.11
N ARG A 151 10.93 -3.18 -11.82
CA ARG A 151 10.98 -1.94 -12.61
C ARG A 151 9.95 -0.93 -12.13
N SER A 152 10.26 0.37 -12.25
CA SER A 152 9.30 1.42 -11.94
C SER A 152 8.32 1.61 -13.09
N MET A 153 7.03 1.72 -12.76
CA MET A 153 5.99 2.20 -13.69
C MET A 153 5.79 3.73 -13.62
N ASP A 154 6.40 4.39 -12.63
CA ASP A 154 6.37 5.86 -12.51
C ASP A 154 7.37 6.49 -13.48
N ASP A 155 8.55 5.88 -13.62
CA ASP A 155 9.60 6.30 -14.55
C ASP A 155 10.28 5.07 -15.18
N VAL A 156 9.90 4.81 -16.43
CA VAL A 156 10.42 3.68 -17.22
C VAL A 156 11.86 3.87 -17.69
N THR A 157 12.43 5.07 -17.50
CA THR A 157 13.84 5.33 -17.83
C THR A 157 14.78 4.91 -16.72
N LEU A 158 14.27 4.69 -15.50
CA LEU A 158 15.04 4.20 -14.38
C LEU A 158 15.53 2.78 -14.64
N GLN A 159 16.78 2.53 -14.24
CA GLN A 159 17.35 1.20 -14.32
C GLN A 159 16.55 0.22 -13.45
N PRO A 160 16.28 -1.01 -13.94
CA PRO A 160 15.64 -2.04 -13.12
C PRO A 160 16.45 -2.31 -11.85
N ILE A 161 15.76 -2.39 -10.73
CA ILE A 161 16.34 -2.81 -9.46
C ILE A 161 16.49 -4.33 -9.50
N ARG A 162 17.70 -4.79 -9.22
CA ARG A 162 18.08 -6.21 -9.22
C ARG A 162 18.30 -6.67 -7.80
N ILE A 163 17.48 -7.60 -7.36
CA ILE A 163 17.49 -8.15 -6.00
C ILE A 163 18.02 -9.58 -6.08
N THR A 164 19.08 -9.84 -5.32
CA THR A 164 19.73 -11.17 -5.29
C THR A 164 19.40 -11.95 -4.02
N GLU A 165 18.78 -11.27 -3.05
CA GLU A 165 18.26 -11.82 -1.82
C GLU A 165 17.10 -12.79 -2.09
N ARG A 166 17.01 -13.85 -1.27
CA ARG A 166 15.89 -14.78 -1.33
C ARG A 166 14.69 -14.18 -0.63
N TYR A 167 13.83 -13.50 -1.39
CA TYR A 167 12.50 -13.14 -0.93
C TYR A 167 11.50 -14.21 -1.32
N THR A 168 10.66 -14.55 -0.35
CA THR A 168 9.59 -15.54 -0.49
C THR A 168 8.24 -14.89 -0.64
N GLN A 169 8.08 -13.64 -0.18
CA GLN A 169 6.82 -12.88 -0.22
C GLN A 169 7.00 -11.47 -0.80
N TYR A 170 5.95 -10.93 -1.42
CA TYR A 170 5.97 -9.56 -1.95
C TYR A 170 6.15 -8.50 -0.85
N SER A 171 5.68 -8.76 0.37
CA SER A 171 5.93 -7.89 1.53
C SER A 171 7.42 -7.64 1.80
N GLU A 172 8.28 -8.62 1.52
CA GLU A 172 9.73 -8.50 1.67
C GLU A 172 10.34 -7.61 0.59
N VAL A 173 9.79 -7.67 -0.62
CA VAL A 173 10.15 -6.79 -1.75
C VAL A 173 9.77 -5.35 -1.47
N VAL A 174 8.54 -5.10 -1.00
CA VAL A 174 8.07 -3.76 -0.61
C VAL A 174 8.98 -3.16 0.46
N ARG A 175 9.37 -3.98 1.44
CA ARG A 175 10.28 -3.58 2.49
C ARG A 175 11.69 -3.27 1.96
N HIS A 176 12.19 -4.07 1.02
CA HIS A 176 13.47 -3.81 0.35
C HIS A 176 13.45 -2.46 -0.36
N LEU A 177 12.40 -2.20 -1.15
CA LEU A 177 12.21 -0.93 -1.85
C LEU A 177 12.15 0.27 -0.89
N ARG A 178 11.46 0.12 0.24
CA ARG A 178 11.42 1.15 1.28
C ARG A 178 12.79 1.42 1.89
N LYS A 179 13.53 0.37 2.23
CA LYS A 179 14.80 0.48 2.96
C LYS A 179 15.95 0.97 2.08
N HIS A 180 16.02 0.49 0.84
CA HIS A 180 17.18 0.67 -0.04
C HIS A 180 16.94 1.68 -1.16
N HIS A 181 15.68 2.00 -1.47
CA HIS A 181 15.31 2.84 -2.61
C HIS A 181 14.37 4.00 -2.24
N ASP A 182 14.12 4.24 -0.95
CA ASP A 182 13.28 5.35 -0.43
C ASP A 182 11.83 5.36 -0.94
N ILE A 183 11.28 4.17 -1.24
CA ILE A 183 9.89 4.02 -1.70
C ILE A 183 9.01 3.64 -0.50
N GLU A 184 8.39 4.63 0.12
CA GLU A 184 7.59 4.43 1.35
C GLU A 184 6.36 3.52 1.15
N GLU A 185 5.63 3.73 0.05
CA GLU A 185 4.37 3.07 -0.28
C GLU A 185 4.46 2.44 -1.67
N ALA A 186 5.15 1.31 -1.77
CA ALA A 186 5.26 0.55 -3.02
C ALA A 186 4.04 -0.36 -3.20
N GLU A 187 3.37 -0.25 -4.34
CA GLU A 187 2.41 -1.23 -4.83
C GLU A 187 3.08 -2.12 -5.89
N ILE A 188 3.09 -3.43 -5.65
CA ILE A 188 3.75 -4.40 -6.50
C ILE A 188 2.76 -4.95 -7.53
N TRP A 189 3.25 -5.14 -8.74
CA TRP A 189 2.50 -5.66 -9.87
C TRP A 189 3.26 -6.77 -10.56
N VAL A 190 2.53 -7.81 -10.94
CA VAL A 190 3.07 -8.93 -11.71
C VAL A 190 2.77 -8.71 -13.19
N ARG A 191 3.80 -8.84 -14.01
CA ARG A 191 3.71 -8.78 -15.47
C ARG A 191 3.52 -10.19 -16.04
N ARG A 192 2.47 -10.38 -16.84
CA ARG A 192 2.21 -11.63 -17.56
C ARG A 192 2.14 -11.40 -19.06
N GLU A 193 2.71 -12.32 -19.84
CA GLU A 193 2.73 -12.26 -21.30
C GLU A 193 1.53 -13.01 -21.91
N ASN A 194 1.27 -12.77 -23.19
CA ASN A 194 0.27 -13.48 -24.00
C ASN A 194 -1.16 -13.43 -23.42
N GLN A 195 -1.51 -12.32 -22.77
CA GLN A 195 -2.83 -12.13 -22.14
C GLN A 195 -3.84 -11.45 -23.08
N HIS A 196 -3.36 -10.92 -24.21
CA HIS A 196 -4.19 -10.34 -25.28
C HIS A 196 -3.41 -10.32 -26.61
N THR A 197 -4.08 -9.93 -27.70
CA THR A 197 -3.53 -9.99 -29.08
C THR A 197 -3.19 -8.63 -29.69
N TRP A 198 -3.30 -7.54 -28.92
CA TRP A 198 -3.16 -6.17 -29.41
C TRP A 198 -1.74 -5.71 -29.70
N THR A 199 -0.81 -6.19 -28.88
CA THR A 199 0.61 -5.92 -28.99
C THR A 199 1.34 -7.24 -29.21
N LYS A 200 2.64 -7.18 -29.52
CA LYS A 200 3.41 -8.38 -29.86
C LYS A 200 3.56 -9.31 -28.66
N SER A 201 3.78 -8.74 -27.48
CA SER A 201 4.01 -9.51 -26.26
C SER A 201 2.72 -9.77 -25.47
N GLY A 202 1.66 -9.00 -25.72
CA GLY A 202 0.36 -9.18 -25.08
C GLY A 202 0.43 -9.01 -23.56
N TYR A 203 1.23 -8.07 -23.07
CA TYR A 203 1.50 -7.91 -21.64
C TYR A 203 0.27 -7.42 -20.85
N ARG A 204 0.07 -8.00 -19.67
CA ARG A 204 -0.97 -7.58 -18.71
C ARG A 204 -0.39 -7.54 -17.30
N TRP A 205 -0.78 -6.52 -16.56
CA TRP A 205 -0.36 -6.31 -15.18
C TRP A 205 -1.48 -6.62 -14.21
N PHE A 206 -1.11 -7.26 -13.11
CA PHE A 206 -2.02 -7.61 -12.03
C PHE A 206 -1.44 -7.12 -10.72
N PRO A 207 -2.22 -6.39 -9.90
CA PRO A 207 -1.78 -6.03 -8.56
C PRO A 207 -1.69 -7.31 -7.74
N VAL A 208 -0.69 -7.40 -6.86
CA VAL A 208 -0.55 -8.52 -5.93
C VAL A 208 -0.83 -8.09 -4.51
N ASP A 209 -1.40 -9.01 -3.74
CA ASP A 209 -1.55 -8.83 -2.30
C ASP A 209 -0.20 -9.10 -1.61
N ASN A 210 0.22 -8.20 -0.72
CA ASN A 210 1.51 -8.27 -0.03
C ASN A 210 1.86 -9.60 0.67
N PRO A 211 0.93 -10.34 1.30
CA PRO A 211 1.26 -11.63 1.93
C PRO A 211 1.43 -12.78 0.94
N GLU A 212 1.15 -12.58 -0.36
CA GLU A 212 1.28 -13.65 -1.35
C GLU A 212 2.75 -14.03 -1.62
N PRO A 213 3.00 -15.33 -1.90
CA PRO A 213 4.33 -15.79 -2.26
C PRO A 213 4.75 -15.26 -3.63
N ILE A 214 6.04 -15.03 -3.80
CA ILE A 214 6.61 -14.60 -5.09
C ILE A 214 6.54 -15.76 -6.08
N GLY A 215 5.69 -15.61 -7.09
CA GLY A 215 5.57 -16.57 -8.20
C GLY A 215 6.46 -16.25 -9.39
N ASP A 216 6.70 -14.96 -9.64
CA ASP A 216 7.35 -14.45 -10.85
C ASP A 216 8.64 -13.68 -10.53
N CYS A 217 9.66 -13.83 -11.38
CA CYS A 217 10.98 -13.21 -11.18
C CYS A 217 11.09 -11.82 -11.83
N THR A 218 10.05 -11.37 -12.52
CA THR A 218 9.96 -10.04 -13.10
C THR A 218 8.73 -9.34 -12.57
N LEU A 219 8.96 -8.26 -11.84
CA LEU A 219 7.93 -7.47 -11.19
C LEU A 219 8.02 -6.02 -11.67
N ASP A 220 6.94 -5.29 -11.45
CA ASP A 220 6.87 -3.86 -11.64
C ASP A 220 6.30 -3.22 -10.37
N PHE A 221 6.60 -1.94 -10.12
CA PHE A 221 6.09 -1.24 -8.94
C PHE A 221 5.66 0.19 -9.24
N ILE A 222 4.77 0.70 -8.38
CA ILE A 222 4.30 2.09 -8.36
C ILE A 222 4.54 2.66 -6.95
N SER A 223 5.02 3.90 -6.88
CA SER A 223 5.06 4.66 -5.63
C SER A 223 3.71 5.36 -5.38
N ALA A 224 2.89 4.79 -4.51
CA ALA A 224 1.55 5.27 -4.21
C ALA A 224 1.51 6.51 -3.29
N LYS A 225 2.63 6.90 -2.67
CA LYS A 225 2.74 7.96 -1.64
C LYS A 225 2.04 9.29 -2.01
N HIS A 226 2.02 9.64 -3.28
CA HIS A 226 1.44 10.90 -3.78
C HIS A 226 0.27 10.71 -4.76
N ARG A 227 -0.18 9.48 -4.98
CA ARG A 227 -1.20 9.17 -5.98
C ARG A 227 -2.57 9.01 -5.31
N ALA A 228 -3.48 9.96 -5.56
CA ALA A 228 -4.84 9.88 -5.02
C ALA A 228 -5.71 8.87 -5.78
N LEU A 229 -5.53 8.77 -7.09
CA LEU A 229 -6.10 7.80 -8.01
C LEU A 229 -5.18 7.70 -9.24
N TYR A 230 -5.00 6.49 -9.78
CA TYR A 230 -4.20 6.26 -10.98
C TYR A 230 -4.74 5.08 -11.79
N VAL A 231 -4.30 4.96 -13.04
CA VAL A 231 -4.50 3.78 -13.90
C VAL A 231 -3.14 3.28 -14.41
N VAL A 232 -3.02 1.97 -14.60
CA VAL A 232 -1.87 1.37 -15.29
C VAL A 232 -2.23 1.17 -16.75
N VAL A 233 -1.43 1.76 -17.64
CA VAL A 233 -1.61 1.65 -19.09
C VAL A 233 -0.43 0.90 -19.70
N LEU A 234 -0.72 0.10 -20.72
CA LEU A 234 0.29 -0.46 -21.59
C LEU A 234 0.64 0.57 -22.65
N VAL A 235 1.92 0.85 -22.83
CA VAL A 235 2.41 1.70 -23.90
C VAL A 235 3.19 0.87 -24.89
N ASP A 236 2.79 0.95 -26.16
CA ASP A 236 3.53 0.45 -27.31
C ASP A 236 4.17 1.65 -28.03
N GLN A 237 5.49 1.74 -27.94
CA GLN A 237 6.30 2.78 -28.58
C GLN A 237 7.25 2.14 -29.59
N GLY A 238 6.83 2.05 -30.85
CA GLY A 238 7.67 1.48 -31.91
C GLY A 238 7.99 0.00 -31.72
N GLY A 239 7.11 -0.76 -31.05
CA GLY A 239 7.32 -2.17 -30.73
C GLY A 239 7.93 -2.43 -29.36
N ASP A 240 8.38 -1.40 -28.65
CA ASP A 240 8.76 -1.51 -27.24
C ASP A 240 7.53 -1.35 -26.36
N GLU A 241 7.26 -2.36 -25.53
CA GLU A 241 6.09 -2.44 -24.67
C GLU A 241 6.47 -2.27 -23.20
N PHE A 242 5.86 -1.29 -22.51
CA PHE A 242 6.11 -1.07 -21.10
C PHE A 242 4.88 -0.50 -20.37
N PRO A 243 4.74 -0.78 -19.06
CA PRO A 243 3.66 -0.23 -18.26
C PRO A 243 3.98 1.20 -17.82
N VAL A 244 2.96 2.05 -17.73
CA VAL A 244 3.07 3.35 -17.07
C VAL A 244 1.86 3.59 -16.19
N ALA A 245 2.13 4.09 -14.98
CA ALA A 245 1.10 4.52 -14.06
C ALA A 245 0.75 6.00 -14.32
N LEU A 246 -0.48 6.26 -14.74
CA LEU A 246 -0.98 7.60 -15.05
C LEU A 246 -1.96 8.07 -13.99
N ASP A 247 -1.72 9.26 -13.46
CA ASP A 247 -2.61 9.87 -12.46
C ASP A 247 -3.93 10.27 -13.08
N ILE A 248 -5.03 9.99 -12.36
CA ILE A 248 -6.40 10.34 -12.77
C ILE A 248 -7.10 11.15 -11.67
N LYS A 249 -8.15 11.88 -12.05
CA LYS A 249 -8.96 12.64 -11.09
C LYS A 249 -10.13 11.87 -10.51
N ARG A 250 -10.59 12.35 -9.35
CA ARG A 250 -11.84 11.88 -8.71
C ARG A 250 -13.04 12.43 -9.48
N GLN A 251 -14.01 11.54 -9.74
CA GLN A 251 -15.27 11.85 -10.40
C GLN A 251 -15.98 13.06 -9.77
N GLY A 252 -16.50 13.96 -10.61
CA GLY A 252 -17.36 15.07 -10.16
C GLY A 252 -16.63 16.29 -9.59
N THR A 253 -15.31 16.38 -9.74
CA THR A 253 -14.56 17.60 -9.40
C THR A 253 -14.50 18.52 -10.62
N SER A 254 -15.15 19.69 -10.54
CA SER A 254 -15.18 20.73 -11.59
C SER A 254 -13.87 21.53 -11.70
N GLU A 255 -12.82 21.10 -11.02
CA GLU A 255 -11.52 21.77 -11.00
C GLU A 255 -10.64 21.29 -12.16
N GLU A 256 -9.96 22.23 -12.82
CA GLU A 256 -8.99 22.02 -13.90
C GLU A 256 -8.04 20.86 -13.57
N CYS A 257 -7.98 19.82 -14.43
CA CYS A 257 -7.24 18.60 -14.11
C CYS A 257 -5.74 18.81 -13.94
N CYS A 258 -5.13 19.20 -15.05
CA CYS A 258 -3.76 19.69 -15.11
C CYS A 258 -3.69 21.06 -15.83
N THR A 259 -4.69 21.37 -16.65
CA THR A 259 -4.84 22.61 -17.40
C THR A 259 -6.32 23.01 -17.51
N PRO A 260 -6.64 24.28 -17.84
CA PRO A 260 -8.01 24.76 -18.04
C PRO A 260 -8.83 24.01 -19.10
N ARG A 261 -8.20 23.19 -19.95
CA ARG A 261 -8.83 22.43 -21.05
C ARG A 261 -8.72 20.92 -20.91
N CYS A 262 -8.34 20.42 -19.74
CA CYS A 262 -8.04 19.00 -19.50
C CYS A 262 -9.28 18.06 -19.46
N GLY A 263 -10.36 18.41 -20.16
CA GLY A 263 -11.67 17.74 -20.07
C GLY A 263 -11.79 16.39 -20.79
N ASN A 264 -10.76 15.93 -21.51
CA ASN A 264 -10.74 14.61 -22.16
C ASN A 264 -9.38 13.92 -21.97
N LEU A 265 -9.31 12.63 -22.31
CA LEU A 265 -8.10 11.80 -22.12
C LEU A 265 -6.92 12.33 -22.94
N GLU A 266 -7.16 12.76 -24.17
CA GLU A 266 -6.14 13.35 -25.05
C GLU A 266 -5.44 14.56 -24.39
N ASN A 267 -6.20 15.60 -24.01
CA ASN A 267 -5.66 16.80 -23.38
C ASN A 267 -4.99 16.51 -22.03
N HIS A 268 -5.46 15.50 -21.31
CA HIS A 268 -4.80 15.04 -20.09
C HIS A 268 -3.43 14.45 -20.38
N LEU A 269 -3.33 13.54 -21.36
CA LEU A 269 -2.08 12.92 -21.77
C LEU A 269 -1.08 13.97 -22.31
N GLU A 270 -1.53 15.00 -23.02
CA GLU A 270 -0.64 16.10 -23.45
C GLU A 270 -0.02 16.84 -22.26
N ALA A 271 -0.79 17.02 -21.18
CA ALA A 271 -0.34 17.75 -20.01
C ALA A 271 0.58 16.91 -19.11
N VAL A 272 0.22 15.66 -18.83
CA VAL A 272 1.00 14.78 -17.94
C VAL A 272 2.12 14.05 -18.66
N TRP A 273 2.07 13.99 -20.00
CA TRP A 273 3.06 13.30 -20.83
C TRP A 273 3.50 14.09 -22.07
N PRO A 274 4.03 15.31 -21.88
CA PRO A 274 4.30 16.23 -22.99
C PRO A 274 5.35 15.73 -23.99
N THR A 275 6.16 14.73 -23.62
CA THR A 275 7.20 14.13 -24.46
C THR A 275 6.68 13.03 -25.38
N ARG A 276 5.39 12.67 -25.31
CA ARG A 276 4.81 11.58 -26.11
C ARG A 276 3.54 12.00 -26.84
N ASP A 277 3.39 11.50 -28.06
CA ASP A 277 2.24 11.69 -28.92
C ASP A 277 1.41 10.40 -28.93
N VAL A 278 0.33 10.38 -28.14
CA VAL A 278 -0.57 9.22 -28.07
C VAL A 278 -1.65 9.37 -29.13
N ARG A 279 -1.59 8.57 -30.20
CA ARG A 279 -2.54 8.68 -31.33
C ARG A 279 -3.69 7.71 -31.26
N PHE A 280 -3.53 6.62 -30.52
CA PHE A 280 -4.56 5.60 -30.38
C PHE A 280 -4.62 5.09 -28.95
N ALA A 281 -5.83 4.92 -28.44
CA ALA A 281 -6.10 4.26 -27.17
C ALA A 281 -7.10 3.13 -27.37
N TYR A 282 -6.78 1.94 -26.89
CA TYR A 282 -7.62 0.76 -27.00
C TYR A 282 -7.95 0.22 -25.62
N LYS A 283 -9.12 -0.40 -25.45
CA LYS A 283 -9.40 -1.25 -24.30
C LYS A 283 -8.94 -2.67 -24.62
N ILE A 284 -8.06 -3.22 -23.81
CA ILE A 284 -7.55 -4.60 -23.99
C ILE A 284 -8.69 -5.62 -23.95
N ASP A 285 -9.66 -5.45 -23.05
CA ASP A 285 -10.80 -6.38 -22.88
C ASP A 285 -12.01 -6.08 -23.78
N ALA A 286 -12.00 -5.00 -24.56
CA ALA A 286 -13.14 -4.60 -25.41
C ALA A 286 -12.65 -4.11 -26.78
N PRO A 287 -12.26 -5.04 -27.67
CA PRO A 287 -11.42 -4.70 -28.80
C PRO A 287 -12.11 -3.95 -29.95
N ASN A 288 -13.44 -3.93 -29.95
CA ASN A 288 -14.24 -3.29 -31.00
C ASN A 288 -14.63 -1.84 -30.64
N ASP A 289 -14.14 -1.31 -29.53
CA ASP A 289 -14.40 0.07 -29.10
C ASP A 289 -13.52 1.03 -29.96
N ASP A 290 -14.12 2.08 -30.52
CA ASP A 290 -13.40 3.01 -31.42
C ASP A 290 -12.25 3.70 -30.69
N SER A 291 -11.03 3.48 -31.19
CA SER A 291 -9.79 3.95 -30.57
C SER A 291 -9.63 5.47 -30.53
N VAL A 292 -10.23 6.18 -31.51
CA VAL A 292 -10.23 7.65 -31.55
C VAL A 292 -11.31 8.18 -30.60
N ALA A 293 -12.45 7.48 -30.53
CA ALA A 293 -13.49 7.81 -29.57
C ALA A 293 -13.02 7.67 -28.11
N ILE A 294 -12.08 6.76 -27.80
CA ILE A 294 -11.54 6.63 -26.44
C ILE A 294 -10.71 7.86 -26.02
N LEU A 295 -9.87 8.40 -26.90
CA LEU A 295 -9.07 9.60 -26.62
C LEU A 295 -9.94 10.85 -26.39
N GLY A 296 -11.02 10.97 -27.16
CA GLY A 296 -11.98 12.07 -27.03
C GLY A 296 -12.95 11.96 -25.83
N ARG A 297 -12.96 10.85 -25.09
CA ARG A 297 -13.87 10.65 -23.94
C ARG A 297 -13.49 11.54 -22.75
N VAL A 298 -14.51 11.95 -22.02
CA VAL A 298 -14.34 12.68 -20.76
C VAL A 298 -13.63 11.77 -19.76
N PHE A 299 -12.50 12.28 -19.28
CA PHE A 299 -11.51 11.52 -18.51
C PHE A 299 -11.90 11.33 -17.02
N ASP A 300 -13.02 11.90 -16.57
CA ASP A 300 -13.52 11.84 -15.19
C ASP A 300 -14.67 10.83 -14.96
N THR A 301 -15.03 10.05 -15.99
CA THR A 301 -16.22 9.21 -15.95
C THR A 301 -15.95 7.88 -15.25
N SER A 302 -16.95 7.36 -14.53
CA SER A 302 -16.98 6.05 -13.85
C SER A 302 -16.53 4.87 -14.73
N SER A 303 -16.50 5.06 -16.05
CA SER A 303 -16.00 4.11 -17.04
C SER A 303 -14.49 3.87 -17.02
N LEU A 304 -13.72 4.61 -16.19
CA LEU A 304 -12.27 4.46 -15.99
C LEU A 304 -11.85 4.20 -14.53
N ILE A 305 -12.78 4.20 -13.55
CA ILE A 305 -12.50 4.37 -12.09
C ILE A 305 -12.47 3.03 -11.31
N LYS A 306 -12.35 1.89 -11.99
CA LYS A 306 -11.94 0.66 -11.31
C LYS A 306 -10.62 0.22 -11.92
N TYR A 307 -9.67 -0.11 -11.04
CA TYR A 307 -8.27 -0.57 -11.21
C TYR A 307 -8.02 -1.65 -12.29
N THR A 308 -8.64 -1.54 -13.44
CA THR A 308 -8.94 -2.63 -14.39
C THR A 308 -9.07 -2.14 -15.82
N HIS A 309 -8.96 -0.83 -16.09
CA HIS A 309 -8.92 -0.36 -17.48
C HIS A 309 -7.52 -0.57 -18.01
N GLN A 310 -7.36 -1.72 -18.63
CA GLN A 310 -6.19 -2.09 -19.40
C GLN A 310 -6.25 -1.35 -20.71
N LEU A 311 -5.93 -0.06 -20.64
CA LEU A 311 -5.75 0.74 -21.82
C LEU A 311 -4.41 0.38 -22.45
N CYS A 312 -4.42 0.21 -23.76
CA CYS A 312 -3.21 0.11 -24.56
C CYS A 312 -3.11 1.39 -25.39
N PHE A 313 -1.99 2.10 -25.24
CA PHE A 313 -1.68 3.30 -25.99
C PHE A 313 -0.63 2.99 -27.04
N LYS A 314 -0.91 3.37 -28.29
CA LYS A 314 0.11 3.44 -29.33
C LYS A 314 0.61 4.87 -29.39
N CYS A 315 1.88 5.05 -29.07
CA CYS A 315 2.49 6.36 -28.96
C CYS A 315 3.79 6.48 -29.75
N TRP A 316 4.15 7.72 -30.01
CA TRP A 316 5.41 8.09 -30.64
C TRP A 316 6.13 9.15 -29.78
N PRO A 317 7.46 9.26 -29.86
CA PRO A 317 8.16 10.41 -29.30
C PRO A 317 7.60 11.69 -29.93
N ARG A 318 7.31 12.72 -29.13
CA ARG A 318 7.08 14.07 -29.67
C ARG A 318 8.43 14.65 -30.11
N PRO A 319 8.50 15.24 -31.32
CA PRO A 319 9.72 15.86 -31.84
C PRO A 319 10.15 17.11 -31.09
#